data_AF-A0A2D8HZ81-F1
#
_entry.id   AF-A0A2D8HZ81-F1
#
_cell.length_a   1.000
_cell.length_b   1.000
_cell.length_c   1.000
_cell.angle_alpha   90.00
_cell.angle_beta   90.00
_cell.angle_gamma   90.00
#
_symmetry.space_group_name_H-M   'P 1'
#
loop_
_entity.id
_entity.type
_entity.pdbx_description
1 polymer ?
#
loop_
_entity_poly.entity_id
_entity_poly.type
_entity_poly.pdbx_seq_one_letter_code
_entity_poly.pdbx_strand_id
1 'polypeptide(L)'
;MKFFFSILILSIGQLFLLSANEKRLDKDGSIRIVQLLRQENSVRRYPDALPSLLKMLNEQTHAKFDTDPLFIDTLTDERLFENPILYVNCDEQPNLEFPKEERDALRRYMELGGFVYLDAGIKASFLGADLGHSYAAWEERPEVRDLFSLVFPEKTFIPLGRDHDLFRTFFRGLPSNKDLKIQSNQKRLPETVLTFVEREKWPQATYSFVGLKVKGRLACVASPICAMGWGRDEFGAWIPPISFRIRESADNFDDDLKLASFSGSTFEVTREDGLKDIIYSETGQRPLWVKEPNGKWRIFKYYSGEEISNYAHAFYSRLGMNVFLYALLN
;
A
#
# COMPACT_ATOMS: atom_id res chain seq x y z
N MET A 1 49.84 -63.31 -28.54
CA MET A 1 49.27 -62.96 -29.87
C MET A 1 47.76 -62.86 -29.70
N LYS A 2 47.13 -61.75 -30.14
CA LYS A 2 45.71 -61.33 -29.98
C LYS A 2 45.40 -60.69 -28.62
N PHE A 3 44.70 -59.57 -28.47
CA PHE A 3 44.25 -58.48 -29.35
C PHE A 3 43.98 -57.30 -28.40
N PHE A 4 44.44 -56.10 -28.72
CA PHE A 4 44.11 -54.85 -28.00
C PHE A 4 42.65 -54.46 -28.29
N PHE A 5 41.87 -54.16 -27.25
CA PHE A 5 40.58 -53.47 -27.38
C PHE A 5 40.77 -52.03 -26.89
N SER A 6 40.49 -51.07 -27.77
CA SER A 6 40.54 -49.64 -27.51
C SER A 6 39.19 -49.12 -26.98
N ILE A 7 39.29 -48.24 -25.97
CA ILE A 7 38.65 -46.93 -25.85
C ILE A 7 37.19 -46.79 -26.30
N LEU A 8 36.29 -46.56 -25.33
CA LEU A 8 35.40 -45.37 -25.31
C LEU A 8 34.73 -45.23 -23.93
N ILE A 9 35.20 -44.31 -23.09
CA ILE A 9 34.41 -43.77 -21.98
C ILE A 9 34.31 -42.27 -22.24
N LEU A 10 33.18 -41.84 -22.81
CA LEU A 10 32.79 -40.43 -22.84
C LEU A 10 32.47 -40.01 -21.41
N SER A 11 33.35 -39.23 -20.80
CA SER A 11 33.04 -38.49 -19.58
C SER A 11 32.08 -37.34 -19.92
N ILE A 12 30.78 -37.59 -19.81
CA ILE A 12 29.75 -36.56 -19.71
C ILE A 12 29.94 -35.89 -18.35
N GLY A 13 30.72 -34.82 -18.30
CA GLY A 13 31.01 -34.16 -17.04
C GLY A 13 31.86 -32.93 -17.23
N GLN A 14 31.35 -31.91 -17.95
CA GLN A 14 31.86 -30.53 -17.86
C GLN A 14 31.02 -29.46 -18.59
N LEU A 15 29.70 -29.65 -18.76
CA LEU A 15 28.85 -28.69 -19.49
C LEU A 15 27.71 -28.06 -18.66
N PHE A 16 27.77 -28.13 -17.33
CA PHE A 16 26.72 -27.58 -16.43
C PHE A 16 27.26 -26.68 -15.30
N LEU A 17 28.30 -25.87 -15.57
CA LEU A 17 28.78 -24.87 -14.59
C LEU A 17 29.04 -23.48 -15.20
N LEU A 18 28.40 -23.15 -16.33
CA LEU A 18 28.54 -21.84 -16.98
C LEU A 18 27.23 -21.08 -17.21
N SER A 19 26.10 -21.47 -16.58
CA SER A 19 24.82 -20.74 -16.73
C SER A 19 24.24 -20.16 -15.43
N ALA A 20 25.04 -19.99 -14.37
CA ALA A 20 24.56 -19.39 -13.11
C ALA A 20 25.13 -18.00 -12.81
N ASN A 21 25.85 -17.38 -13.76
CA ASN A 21 26.48 -16.07 -13.53
C ASN A 21 26.22 -15.03 -14.64
N GLU A 22 25.22 -15.26 -15.49
CA GLU A 22 24.72 -14.23 -16.40
C GLU A 22 23.57 -13.47 -15.73
N LYS A 23 23.81 -12.17 -15.48
CA LYS A 23 22.92 -11.11 -14.95
C LYS A 23 22.93 -10.87 -13.43
N ARG A 24 24.08 -10.41 -12.94
CA ARG A 24 24.11 -9.29 -11.98
C ARG A 24 25.13 -8.25 -12.45
N LEU A 25 24.92 -7.78 -13.69
CA LEU A 25 25.42 -6.46 -14.03
C LEU A 25 24.56 -5.48 -13.23
N ASP A 26 25.18 -4.68 -12.37
CA ASP A 26 24.54 -3.47 -11.87
C ASP A 26 23.93 -2.74 -13.05
N LYS A 27 22.60 -2.55 -13.02
CA LYS A 27 21.91 -1.63 -13.92
C LYS A 27 22.37 -0.23 -13.52
N ASP A 28 23.52 0.17 -14.03
CA ASP A 28 24.22 1.39 -13.66
C ASP A 28 23.25 2.59 -13.70
N GLY A 29 22.94 3.15 -12.53
CA GLY A 29 22.04 4.28 -12.34
C GLY A 29 20.53 3.99 -12.13
N SER A 30 20.08 2.74 -11.97
CA SER A 30 18.68 2.48 -11.58
C SER A 30 18.44 2.67 -10.08
N ILE A 31 17.35 3.34 -9.73
CA ILE A 31 16.87 3.56 -8.36
C ILE A 31 16.27 2.25 -7.84
N ARG A 32 16.86 1.69 -6.77
CA ARG A 32 16.30 0.49 -6.14
C ARG A 32 15.54 0.87 -4.87
N ILE A 33 14.37 0.24 -4.69
CA ILE A 33 13.56 0.39 -3.48
C ILE A 33 13.95 -0.73 -2.51
N VAL A 34 14.19 -0.37 -1.26
CA VAL A 34 14.42 -1.35 -0.20
C VAL A 34 13.09 -1.79 0.37
N GLN A 35 12.85 -3.09 0.46
CA GLN A 35 11.67 -3.66 1.11
C GLN A 35 12.09 -4.47 2.33
N LEU A 36 11.49 -4.18 3.48
CA LEU A 36 11.74 -4.92 4.71
C LEU A 36 10.89 -6.21 4.74
N LEU A 37 11.54 -7.37 4.87
CA LEU A 37 10.93 -8.68 5.10
C LEU A 37 11.70 -9.44 6.18
N ARG A 38 11.25 -9.34 7.43
CA ARG A 38 11.95 -9.92 8.61
C ARG A 38 11.85 -11.45 8.72
N GLN A 39 11.12 -12.11 7.82
CA GLN A 39 10.95 -13.56 7.81
C GLN A 39 10.98 -14.09 6.38
N GLU A 40 11.92 -14.98 6.06
CA GLU A 40 12.09 -15.55 4.71
C GLU A 40 10.85 -16.32 4.21
N ASN A 41 10.04 -16.86 5.13
CA ASN A 41 8.82 -17.62 4.81
C ASN A 41 7.52 -16.90 5.20
N SER A 42 7.54 -15.58 5.39
CA SER A 42 6.30 -14.83 5.61
C SER A 42 5.40 -14.86 4.39
N VAL A 43 4.09 -14.95 4.61
CA VAL A 43 3.10 -14.78 3.55
C VAL A 43 3.20 -13.36 3.01
N ARG A 44 3.69 -13.19 1.78
CA ARG A 44 3.70 -11.89 1.09
C ARG A 44 2.28 -11.47 0.71
N ARG A 45 1.92 -10.25 1.09
CA ARG A 45 0.65 -9.60 0.75
C ARG A 45 0.87 -8.79 -0.51
N TYR A 46 0.15 -9.15 -1.57
CA TYR A 46 0.25 -8.51 -2.88
C TYR A 46 1.68 -8.54 -3.46
N PRO A 47 2.27 -9.73 -3.65
CA PRO A 47 3.68 -9.86 -4.06
C PRO A 47 4.00 -9.14 -5.39
N ASP A 48 3.02 -9.02 -6.29
CA ASP A 48 3.20 -8.36 -7.59
C ASP A 48 2.98 -6.83 -7.54
N ALA A 49 2.54 -6.28 -6.40
CA ALA A 49 2.14 -4.88 -6.26
C ALA A 49 3.30 -3.91 -6.50
N LEU A 50 4.35 -3.99 -5.68
CA LEU A 50 5.48 -3.07 -5.78
C LEU A 50 6.22 -3.22 -7.13
N PRO A 51 6.56 -4.43 -7.62
CA PRO A 51 7.15 -4.60 -8.94
C PRO A 51 6.30 -3.98 -10.07
N SER A 52 4.98 -4.17 -10.02
CA SER A 52 4.04 -3.60 -11.00
C SER A 52 4.01 -2.07 -10.94
N LEU A 53 4.00 -1.48 -9.73
CA LEU A 53 4.05 -0.03 -9.55
C LEU A 53 5.34 0.58 -10.11
N LEU A 54 6.48 -0.04 -9.83
CA LEU A 54 7.79 0.41 -10.31
C LEU A 54 7.89 0.30 -11.84
N LYS A 55 7.32 -0.77 -12.41
CA LYS A 55 7.18 -0.90 -13.87
C LYS A 55 6.31 0.24 -14.44
N MET A 56 5.18 0.54 -13.82
CA MET A 56 4.32 1.65 -14.24
C MET A 56 5.02 3.02 -14.14
N LEU A 57 5.84 3.24 -13.11
CA LEU A 57 6.67 4.44 -12.97
C LEU A 57 7.65 4.58 -14.13
N ASN A 58 8.33 3.49 -14.51
CA ASN A 58 9.25 3.48 -15.65
C ASN A 58 8.53 3.67 -16.99
N GLU A 59 7.29 3.19 -17.13
CA GLU A 59 6.49 3.34 -18.35
C GLU A 59 5.97 4.78 -18.55
N GLN A 60 5.74 5.51 -17.46
CA GLN A 60 5.03 6.80 -17.49
C GLN A 60 5.89 8.00 -17.13
N THR A 61 7.10 7.77 -16.63
CA THR A 61 8.04 8.81 -16.23
C THR A 61 9.43 8.54 -16.79
N HIS A 62 10.35 9.49 -16.61
CA HIS A 62 11.77 9.30 -16.93
C HIS A 62 12.58 8.69 -15.78
N ALA A 63 11.93 8.36 -14.65
CA ALA A 63 12.59 7.64 -13.57
C ALA A 63 13.00 6.24 -14.05
N LYS A 64 14.08 5.72 -13.47
CA LYS A 64 14.61 4.38 -13.78
C LYS A 64 14.63 3.55 -12.51
N PHE A 65 13.49 3.03 -12.10
CA PHE A 65 13.40 2.11 -10.98
C PHE A 65 13.85 0.71 -11.38
N ASP A 66 14.58 0.03 -10.50
CA ASP A 66 14.69 -1.42 -10.58
C ASP A 66 13.37 -2.05 -10.15
N THR A 67 12.75 -2.86 -11.00
CA THR A 67 11.44 -3.47 -10.73
C THR A 67 11.52 -4.66 -9.78
N ASP A 68 12.74 -5.09 -9.44
CA ASP A 68 13.03 -6.10 -8.42
C ASP A 68 13.53 -5.38 -7.14
N PRO A 69 12.68 -5.24 -6.10
CA PRO A 69 13.05 -4.57 -4.86
C PRO A 69 14.24 -5.25 -4.16
N LEU A 70 15.05 -4.46 -3.45
CA LEU A 70 16.06 -4.99 -2.56
C LEU A 70 15.41 -5.44 -1.26
N PHE A 71 15.35 -6.76 -1.03
CA PHE A 71 14.89 -7.29 0.25
C PHE A 71 16.01 -7.24 1.31
N ILE A 72 15.66 -6.69 2.47
CA ILE A 72 16.46 -6.74 3.71
C ILE A 72 15.59 -7.31 4.85
N ASP A 73 16.21 -7.94 5.83
CA ASP A 73 15.54 -8.54 6.99
C ASP A 73 15.78 -7.75 8.29
N THR A 74 16.72 -6.81 8.28
CA THR A 74 17.06 -5.92 9.41
C THR A 74 17.29 -4.49 8.95
N LEU A 75 16.88 -3.52 9.76
CA LEU A 75 17.11 -2.09 9.51
C LEU A 75 18.57 -1.65 9.71
N THR A 76 19.44 -2.52 10.27
CA THR A 76 20.88 -2.27 10.36
C THR A 76 21.65 -2.64 9.09
N ASP A 77 20.99 -3.18 8.08
CA ASP A 77 21.62 -3.54 6.80
C ASP A 77 22.20 -2.29 6.12
N GLU A 78 23.49 -2.31 5.78
CA GLU A 78 24.18 -1.15 5.19
C GLU A 78 23.54 -0.72 3.87
N ARG A 79 22.96 -1.67 3.11
CA ARG A 79 22.30 -1.40 1.84
C ARG A 79 21.06 -0.53 2.00
N LEU A 80 20.48 -0.44 3.21
CA LEU A 80 19.42 0.54 3.49
C LEU A 80 19.91 1.97 3.24
N PHE A 81 21.13 2.30 3.68
CA PHE A 81 21.69 3.66 3.58
C PHE A 81 22.15 4.01 2.17
N GLU A 82 22.32 3.01 1.30
CA GLU A 82 22.65 3.19 -0.12
C GLU A 82 21.43 3.52 -0.99
N ASN A 83 20.23 3.39 -0.44
CA ASN A 83 18.98 3.51 -1.19
C ASN A 83 18.02 4.54 -0.58
N PRO A 84 17.39 5.40 -1.40
CA PRO A 84 16.67 6.58 -0.91
C PRO A 84 15.32 6.26 -0.25
N ILE A 85 14.75 5.08 -0.52
CA ILE A 85 13.40 4.73 -0.10
C ILE A 85 13.36 3.34 0.55
N LEU A 86 12.84 3.31 1.78
CA LEU A 86 12.44 2.12 2.50
C LEU A 86 10.92 1.96 2.40
N TYR A 87 10.48 0.89 1.76
CA TYR A 87 9.10 0.45 1.70
C TYR A 87 8.85 -0.66 2.72
N VAL A 88 7.80 -0.50 3.54
CA VAL A 88 7.38 -1.50 4.51
C VAL A 88 5.87 -1.72 4.32
N ASN A 89 5.47 -2.92 3.96
CA ASN A 89 4.09 -3.34 4.11
C ASN A 89 3.90 -3.84 5.54
N CYS A 90 3.19 -3.09 6.37
CA CYS A 90 3.01 -3.40 7.79
C CYS A 90 2.23 -4.71 8.01
N ASP A 91 1.40 -5.15 7.06
CA ASP A 91 0.65 -6.41 7.15
C ASP A 91 1.49 -7.65 6.76
N GLU A 92 2.72 -7.46 6.25
CA GLU A 92 3.70 -8.53 6.01
C GLU A 92 4.67 -8.73 7.19
N GLN A 93 4.69 -7.80 8.16
CA GLN A 93 5.61 -7.89 9.29
C GLN A 93 5.03 -8.75 10.41
N PRO A 94 5.84 -9.61 11.07
CA PRO A 94 5.37 -10.39 12.21
C PRO A 94 4.95 -9.49 13.39
N ASN A 95 5.66 -8.39 13.57
CA ASN A 95 5.36 -7.26 14.45
C ASN A 95 6.21 -6.06 14.00
N LEU A 96 5.93 -4.89 14.58
CA LEU A 96 6.74 -3.67 14.42
C LEU A 96 7.60 -3.38 15.66
N GLU A 97 7.97 -4.42 16.41
CA GLU A 97 8.88 -4.35 17.53
C GLU A 97 10.31 -4.57 17.04
N PHE A 98 11.11 -3.51 17.09
CA PHE A 98 12.49 -3.49 16.64
C PHE A 98 13.43 -3.33 17.83
N PRO A 99 14.59 -4.01 17.86
CA PRO A 99 15.63 -3.79 18.86
C PRO A 99 16.19 -2.36 18.75
N LYS A 100 16.91 -1.91 19.80
CA LYS A 100 17.37 -0.51 19.89
C LYS A 100 18.25 -0.13 18.69
N GLU A 101 19.10 -1.04 18.25
CA GLU A 101 20.05 -0.85 17.15
C GLU A 101 19.33 -0.59 15.83
N GLU A 102 18.25 -1.33 15.55
CA GLU A 102 17.41 -1.13 14.36
C GLU A 102 16.60 0.17 14.44
N ARG A 103 16.11 0.55 15.63
CA ARG A 103 15.43 1.84 15.82
C ARG A 103 16.39 3.02 15.63
N ASP A 104 17.62 2.91 16.13
CA ASP A 104 18.66 3.91 15.94
C ASP A 104 19.07 4.01 14.47
N ALA A 105 19.14 2.88 13.76
CA ALA A 105 19.39 2.84 12.31
C ALA A 105 18.26 3.51 11.52
N LEU A 106 16.99 3.23 11.85
CA LEU A 106 15.82 3.88 11.24
C LEU A 106 15.82 5.39 11.48
N ARG A 107 16.09 5.82 12.71
CA ARG A 107 16.25 7.24 13.05
C ARG A 107 17.31 7.88 12.17
N ARG A 108 18.52 7.28 12.14
CA ARG A 108 19.66 7.78 11.36
C ARG A 108 19.33 7.85 9.87
N TYR A 109 18.68 6.82 9.32
CA TYR A 109 18.26 6.76 7.93
C TYR A 109 17.37 7.96 7.57
N MET A 110 16.33 8.22 8.37
CA MET A 110 15.43 9.34 8.17
C MET A 110 16.10 10.70 8.41
N GLU A 111 17.03 10.79 9.37
CA GLU A 111 17.79 12.02 9.60
C GLU A 111 18.79 12.35 8.48
N LEU A 112 19.26 11.34 7.73
CA LEU A 112 20.19 11.48 6.61
C LEU A 112 19.49 11.75 5.27
N GLY A 113 18.16 11.71 5.21
CA GLY A 113 17.41 11.99 3.99
C GLY A 113 16.56 10.81 3.49
N GLY A 114 16.73 9.62 4.06
CA GLY A 114 15.94 8.44 3.69
C GLY A 114 14.44 8.65 3.89
N PHE A 115 13.63 8.14 2.96
CA PHE A 115 12.17 8.22 3.02
C PHE A 115 11.58 6.86 3.38
N VAL A 116 10.66 6.83 4.33
CA VAL A 116 9.99 5.60 4.78
C VAL A 116 8.53 5.61 4.33
N TYR A 117 8.13 4.62 3.55
CA TYR A 117 6.73 4.40 3.18
C TYR A 117 6.18 3.17 3.91
N LEU A 118 5.28 3.40 4.86
CA LEU A 118 4.52 2.37 5.58
C LEU A 118 3.16 2.13 4.88
N ASP A 119 3.12 1.18 3.96
CA ASP A 119 1.86 0.68 3.42
C ASP A 119 1.14 -0.19 4.46
N ALA A 120 -0.18 -0.14 4.50
CA ALA A 120 -0.97 -0.72 5.60
C ALA A 120 -0.57 -0.20 7.01
N GLY A 121 0.13 0.94 7.08
CA GLY A 121 0.49 1.62 8.33
C GLY A 121 -0.71 2.28 9.01
N ILE A 122 -1.81 2.45 8.29
CA ILE A 122 -3.13 2.81 8.81
C ILE A 122 -4.06 1.61 8.64
N LYS A 123 -4.67 1.17 9.73
CA LYS A 123 -5.63 0.07 9.71
C LYS A 123 -6.72 0.29 10.73
N ALA A 124 -7.95 0.44 10.26
CA ALA A 124 -9.09 0.50 11.16
C ALA A 124 -9.28 -0.86 11.85
N SER A 125 -9.51 -0.84 13.16
CA SER A 125 -9.57 -2.03 14.01
C SER A 125 -10.60 -3.07 13.56
N PHE A 126 -11.74 -2.63 12.99
CA PHE A 126 -12.80 -3.51 12.53
C PHE A 126 -12.48 -4.26 11.22
N LEU A 127 -11.44 -3.87 10.46
CA LEU A 127 -11.11 -4.51 9.18
C LEU A 127 -10.53 -5.93 9.37
N GLY A 128 -9.99 -6.24 10.55
CA GLY A 128 -9.43 -7.56 10.85
C GLY A 128 -8.43 -8.03 9.79
N ALA A 129 -8.66 -9.22 9.25
CA ALA A 129 -7.84 -9.82 8.19
C ALA A 129 -8.48 -9.74 6.78
N ASP A 130 -9.63 -9.07 6.62
CA ASP A 130 -10.24 -8.89 5.29
C ASP A 130 -9.54 -7.72 4.57
N LEU A 131 -8.99 -8.05 3.40
CA LEU A 131 -8.04 -7.24 2.64
C LEU A 131 -8.61 -6.75 1.31
N GLY A 132 -9.91 -6.98 1.06
CA GLY A 132 -10.54 -6.67 -0.22
C GLY A 132 -11.20 -5.29 -0.34
N HIS A 133 -11.03 -4.39 0.65
CA HIS A 133 -11.76 -3.13 0.65
C HIS A 133 -11.09 -2.00 1.47
N SER A 134 -11.27 -0.76 0.99
CA SER A 134 -10.69 0.43 1.61
C SER A 134 -11.60 1.08 2.66
N TYR A 135 -11.06 1.32 3.87
CA TYR A 135 -11.58 2.29 4.84
C TYR A 135 -10.57 3.44 5.03
N ALA A 136 -11.09 4.66 5.09
CA ALA A 136 -10.34 5.87 5.36
C ALA A 136 -10.25 6.11 6.88
N ALA A 137 -9.17 5.65 7.52
CA ALA A 137 -8.85 5.97 8.92
C ALA A 137 -7.75 7.04 8.95
N TRP A 138 -7.78 7.91 9.95
CA TRP A 138 -6.95 9.13 9.99
C TRP A 138 -5.84 9.07 11.03
N GLU A 139 -5.60 7.88 11.55
CA GLU A 139 -4.60 7.59 12.57
C GLU A 139 -3.85 6.33 12.15
N GLU A 140 -2.53 6.37 12.32
CA GLU A 140 -1.68 5.19 12.22
C GLU A 140 -2.14 4.10 13.20
N ARG A 141 -1.87 2.84 12.83
CA ARG A 141 -2.14 1.71 13.73
C ARG A 141 -1.27 1.80 15.00
N PRO A 142 -1.74 1.28 16.15
CA PRO A 142 -1.01 1.38 17.41
C PRO A 142 0.45 0.95 17.33
N GLU A 143 0.75 -0.13 16.61
CA GLU A 143 2.10 -0.67 16.49
C GLU A 143 3.06 0.28 15.73
N VAL A 144 2.53 1.08 14.78
CA VAL A 144 3.31 2.13 14.09
C VAL A 144 3.53 3.30 15.05
N ARG A 145 2.50 3.72 15.79
CA ARG A 145 2.64 4.77 16.81
C ARG A 145 3.69 4.41 17.85
N ASP A 146 3.63 3.19 18.37
CA ASP A 146 4.53 2.70 19.41
C ASP A 146 5.98 2.68 18.91
N LEU A 147 6.22 2.14 17.71
CA LEU A 147 7.54 2.17 17.08
C LEU A 147 8.08 3.59 16.96
N PHE A 148 7.30 4.51 16.39
CA PHE A 148 7.77 5.86 16.14
C PHE A 148 7.87 6.71 17.41
N SER A 149 7.15 6.37 18.48
CA SER A 149 7.35 6.98 19.81
C SER A 149 8.73 6.64 20.40
N LEU A 150 9.30 5.48 20.03
CA LEU A 150 10.66 5.09 20.41
C LEU A 150 11.71 5.67 19.46
N VAL A 151 11.39 5.76 18.16
CA VAL A 151 12.31 6.29 17.14
C VAL A 151 12.40 7.82 17.22
N PHE A 152 11.32 8.54 17.48
CA PHE A 152 11.26 10.00 17.64
C PHE A 152 10.24 10.39 18.74
N PRO A 153 10.61 10.34 20.04
CA PRO A 153 9.69 10.57 21.15
C PRO A 153 8.98 11.93 21.15
N GLU A 154 9.59 12.94 20.53
CA GLU A 154 9.08 14.30 20.43
C GLU A 154 8.21 14.56 19.19
N LYS A 155 7.96 13.53 18.37
CA LYS A 155 7.23 13.64 17.11
C LYS A 155 6.01 12.72 17.10
N THR A 156 4.99 13.17 16.39
CA THR A 156 3.78 12.39 16.12
C THR A 156 3.47 12.44 14.63
N PHE A 157 2.72 11.44 14.18
CA PHE A 157 2.14 11.47 12.85
C PHE A 157 1.03 12.52 12.79
N ILE A 158 0.95 13.23 11.68
CA ILE A 158 -0.09 14.23 11.40
C ILE A 158 -0.82 13.88 10.10
N PRO A 159 -2.14 14.05 10.02
CA PRO A 159 -2.88 13.91 8.76
C PRO A 159 -2.30 14.82 7.67
N LEU A 160 -2.12 14.26 6.47
CA LEU A 160 -1.69 15.02 5.30
C LEU A 160 -2.91 15.63 4.59
N GLY A 161 -2.94 16.96 4.53
CA GLY A 161 -3.97 17.74 3.84
C GLY A 161 -3.98 17.52 2.32
N ARG A 162 -5.10 17.81 1.68
CA ARG A 162 -5.32 17.68 0.22
C ARG A 162 -4.31 18.38 -0.67
N ASP A 163 -3.83 19.48 -0.16
CA ASP A 163 -2.90 20.37 -0.80
C ASP A 163 -1.47 19.93 -0.51
N HIS A 164 -1.21 18.86 0.25
CA HIS A 164 0.15 18.37 0.39
C HIS A 164 0.75 18.01 -0.97
N ASP A 165 1.99 18.43 -1.23
CA ASP A 165 2.65 18.27 -2.54
C ASP A 165 2.76 16.81 -2.97
N LEU A 166 2.85 15.90 -2.01
CA LEU A 166 2.78 14.44 -2.23
C LEU A 166 1.60 14.07 -3.14
N PHE A 167 0.41 14.62 -2.94
CA PHE A 167 -0.78 14.25 -3.72
C PHE A 167 -0.86 14.87 -5.12
N ARG A 168 0.11 15.71 -5.48
CA ARG A 168 0.15 16.47 -6.73
C ARG A 168 1.52 16.45 -7.42
N THR A 169 2.41 15.58 -6.96
CA THR A 169 3.79 15.49 -7.45
C THR A 169 3.83 15.10 -8.93
N PHE A 170 3.01 14.14 -9.36
CA PHE A 170 2.93 13.74 -10.77
C PHE A 170 1.48 13.75 -11.27
N PHE A 171 0.61 12.97 -10.63
CA PHE A 171 -0.83 13.01 -10.88
C PHE A 171 -1.51 14.02 -9.97
N ARG A 172 -2.54 14.68 -10.49
CA ARG A 172 -3.40 15.61 -9.74
C ARG A 172 -4.84 15.16 -9.81
N GLY A 173 -5.51 15.14 -8.66
CA GLY A 173 -6.92 14.77 -8.55
C GLY A 173 -7.17 13.27 -8.79
N LEU A 174 -8.46 12.94 -8.92
CA LEU A 174 -8.95 11.58 -9.10
C LEU A 174 -8.74 11.08 -10.55
N PRO A 175 -8.69 9.75 -10.79
CA PRO A 175 -8.78 9.19 -12.13
C PRO A 175 -10.06 9.66 -12.85
N SER A 176 -9.93 9.96 -14.13
CA SER A 176 -11.06 10.15 -15.04
C SER A 176 -11.24 8.92 -15.93
N ASN A 177 -12.41 8.77 -16.56
CA ASN A 177 -12.64 7.69 -17.54
C ASN A 177 -11.64 7.71 -18.72
N LYS A 178 -10.91 8.81 -18.97
CA LYS A 178 -9.86 8.87 -20.00
C LYS A 178 -8.55 8.21 -19.55
N ASP A 179 -8.33 8.15 -18.25
CA ASP A 179 -7.13 7.59 -17.63
C ASP A 179 -7.22 6.06 -17.49
N LEU A 180 -8.46 5.56 -17.42
CA LEU A 180 -8.77 4.16 -17.42
C LEU A 180 -8.65 3.66 -18.87
N LYS A 181 -7.72 2.73 -19.15
CA LYS A 181 -7.54 2.08 -20.47
C LYS A 181 -8.70 1.13 -20.78
N ILE A 182 -9.93 1.66 -20.78
CA ILE A 182 -11.19 0.94 -20.93
C ILE A 182 -11.35 0.54 -22.41
N GLN A 183 -11.51 -0.76 -22.66
CA GLN A 183 -11.83 -1.31 -23.97
C GLN A 183 -13.24 -0.90 -24.40
N SER A 184 -13.51 -0.88 -25.72
CA SER A 184 -14.80 -0.42 -26.26
C SER A 184 -16.04 -1.17 -25.74
N ASN A 185 -15.87 -2.43 -25.33
CA ASN A 185 -16.90 -3.30 -24.78
C ASN A 185 -17.03 -3.22 -23.24
N GLN A 186 -16.11 -2.54 -22.56
CA GLN A 186 -16.11 -2.41 -21.11
C GLN A 186 -16.98 -1.22 -20.67
N LYS A 187 -17.69 -1.41 -19.55
CA LYS A 187 -18.50 -0.33 -18.95
C LYS A 187 -17.59 0.73 -18.35
N ARG A 188 -18.03 1.98 -18.43
CA ARG A 188 -17.41 3.12 -17.74
C ARG A 188 -18.03 3.29 -16.37
N LEU A 189 -17.25 3.82 -15.43
CA LEU A 189 -17.80 4.15 -14.13
C LEU A 189 -18.82 5.30 -14.29
N PRO A 190 -20.05 5.18 -13.77
CA PRO A 190 -21.04 6.24 -13.83
C PRO A 190 -20.56 7.50 -13.10
N GLU A 191 -20.90 8.69 -13.63
CA GLU A 191 -20.52 9.97 -13.04
C GLU A 191 -21.03 10.15 -11.60
N THR A 192 -22.21 9.60 -11.30
CA THR A 192 -22.79 9.60 -9.95
C THR A 192 -21.94 8.81 -8.96
N VAL A 193 -21.34 7.70 -9.39
CA VAL A 193 -20.42 6.90 -8.56
C VAL A 193 -19.10 7.62 -8.40
N LEU A 194 -18.57 8.26 -9.45
CA LEU A 194 -17.36 9.11 -9.36
C LEU A 194 -17.53 10.23 -8.35
N THR A 195 -18.62 10.98 -8.46
CA THR A 195 -18.97 12.08 -7.53
C THR A 195 -19.13 11.56 -6.11
N PHE A 196 -19.71 10.37 -5.93
CA PHE A 196 -19.84 9.76 -4.61
C PHE A 196 -18.47 9.40 -4.03
N VAL A 197 -17.62 8.73 -4.81
CA VAL A 197 -16.26 8.34 -4.40
C VAL A 197 -15.47 9.59 -4.01
N GLU A 198 -15.58 10.68 -4.79
CA GLU A 198 -14.97 11.96 -4.47
C GLU A 198 -15.49 12.54 -3.14
N ARG A 199 -16.78 12.46 -2.85
CA ARG A 199 -17.34 13.01 -1.61
C ARG A 199 -17.05 12.16 -0.38
N GLU A 200 -16.99 10.84 -0.52
CA GLU A 200 -17.00 9.90 0.61
C GLU A 200 -15.63 9.25 0.88
N LYS A 201 -14.86 8.94 -0.17
CA LYS A 201 -13.49 8.42 -0.05
C LYS A 201 -12.45 9.54 -0.06
N TRP A 202 -12.89 10.74 -0.43
CA TRP A 202 -12.07 11.94 -0.55
C TRP A 202 -12.79 13.19 0.03
N PRO A 203 -13.50 13.11 1.17
CA PRO A 203 -14.08 14.31 1.76
C PRO A 203 -12.95 15.28 2.09
N GLN A 204 -13.09 16.56 1.70
CA GLN A 204 -12.07 17.61 1.91
C GLN A 204 -10.64 17.25 1.43
N ALA A 205 -10.54 16.22 0.60
CA ALA A 205 -9.44 15.86 -0.26
C ALA A 205 -8.20 15.24 0.37
N THR A 206 -8.39 14.56 1.47
CA THR A 206 -7.32 13.81 2.11
C THR A 206 -7.43 12.33 1.74
N TYR A 207 -6.30 11.65 1.57
CA TYR A 207 -6.24 10.24 1.15
C TYR A 207 -6.11 9.23 2.29
N SER A 208 -6.38 9.64 3.52
CA SER A 208 -6.07 8.91 4.75
C SER A 208 -4.59 8.60 4.85
N PHE A 209 -3.73 9.57 4.54
CA PHE A 209 -2.30 9.44 4.80
C PHE A 209 -1.97 10.28 6.02
N VAL A 210 -1.15 9.73 6.91
CA VAL A 210 -0.51 10.49 7.98
C VAL A 210 0.99 10.51 7.73
N GLY A 211 1.62 11.62 8.08
CA GLY A 211 3.04 11.84 7.83
C GLY A 211 3.80 12.26 9.08
N LEU A 212 5.07 11.91 9.15
CA LEU A 212 5.99 12.33 10.21
C LEU A 212 7.14 13.14 9.61
N LYS A 213 7.34 14.35 10.14
CA LYS A 213 8.37 15.28 9.65
C LYS A 213 9.67 15.17 10.45
N VAL A 214 10.79 14.96 9.76
CA VAL A 214 12.14 14.97 10.33
C VAL A 214 12.94 16.07 9.64
N LYS A 215 13.61 16.94 10.41
CA LYS A 215 14.37 18.08 9.89
C LYS A 215 13.58 18.95 8.88
N GLY A 216 12.29 19.16 9.16
CA GLY A 216 11.42 20.02 8.34
C GLY A 216 10.80 19.37 7.09
N ARG A 217 11.32 18.22 6.62
CA ARG A 217 10.77 17.46 5.49
C ARG A 217 9.87 16.33 5.94
N LEU A 218 8.93 15.92 5.08
CA LEU A 218 8.17 14.68 5.26
C LEU A 218 9.11 13.48 5.05
N ALA A 219 9.46 12.78 6.13
CA ALA A 219 10.45 11.70 6.10
C ALA A 219 9.83 10.31 6.20
N CYS A 220 8.63 10.21 6.74
CA CYS A 220 7.86 8.97 6.79
C CYS A 220 6.40 9.26 6.47
N VAL A 221 5.76 8.35 5.73
CA VAL A 221 4.33 8.38 5.49
C VAL A 221 3.71 7.02 5.76
N ALA A 222 2.55 7.01 6.40
CA ALA A 222 1.72 5.84 6.57
C ALA A 222 0.42 6.00 5.80
N SER A 223 0.04 4.96 5.06
CA SER A 223 -1.20 4.91 4.29
C SER A 223 -2.08 3.73 4.73
N PRO A 224 -3.36 3.71 4.31
CA PRO A 224 -4.12 2.47 4.27
C PRO A 224 -3.46 1.55 3.25
N ILE A 225 -3.96 0.31 3.13
CA ILE A 225 -3.46 -0.65 2.15
C ILE A 225 -3.65 -0.11 0.72
N CYS A 226 -2.58 0.40 0.13
CA CYS A 226 -2.54 0.87 -1.25
C CYS A 226 -1.99 -0.20 -2.19
N ALA A 227 -1.12 -1.10 -1.68
CA ALA A 227 -0.54 -2.19 -2.46
C ALA A 227 -1.60 -3.08 -3.13
N MET A 228 -2.78 -3.21 -2.53
CA MET A 228 -3.90 -3.94 -3.14
C MET A 228 -4.27 -3.44 -4.54
N GLY A 229 -4.01 -2.16 -4.83
CA GLY A 229 -4.33 -1.54 -6.11
C GLY A 229 -3.20 -1.55 -7.14
N TRP A 230 -2.00 -2.02 -6.81
CA TRP A 230 -0.86 -1.89 -7.72
C TRP A 230 -0.59 -3.12 -8.57
N GLY A 231 -1.05 -4.30 -8.14
CA GLY A 231 -0.72 -5.58 -8.76
C GLY A 231 -1.25 -5.73 -10.17
N ARG A 232 -0.38 -6.19 -11.07
CA ARG A 232 -0.76 -6.74 -12.37
C ARG A 232 -0.20 -8.14 -12.52
N ASP A 233 -0.97 -9.01 -13.18
CA ASP A 233 -0.50 -10.34 -13.55
C ASP A 233 0.47 -10.29 -14.75
N GLU A 234 0.96 -11.45 -15.18
CA GLU A 234 1.88 -11.59 -16.30
C GLU A 234 1.30 -11.11 -17.65
N PHE A 235 -0.02 -11.05 -17.77
CA PHE A 235 -0.73 -10.55 -18.95
C PHE A 235 -1.06 -9.06 -18.85
N GLY A 236 -0.73 -8.42 -17.73
CA GLY A 236 -0.98 -7.01 -17.47
C GLY A 236 -2.39 -6.70 -16.97
N ALA A 237 -3.20 -7.72 -16.62
CA ALA A 237 -4.50 -7.53 -16.02
C ALA A 237 -4.37 -7.19 -14.53
N TRP A 238 -5.29 -6.38 -14.02
CA TRP A 238 -5.27 -5.94 -12.63
C TRP A 238 -5.62 -7.07 -11.65
N ILE A 239 -4.86 -7.16 -10.56
CA ILE A 239 -5.09 -8.14 -9.49
C ILE A 239 -4.80 -7.54 -8.10
N PRO A 240 -5.56 -7.95 -7.06
CA PRO A 240 -6.83 -8.67 -7.10
C PRO A 240 -8.01 -7.74 -7.44
N PRO A 241 -9.22 -8.25 -7.73
CA PRO A 241 -10.40 -7.41 -7.88
C PRO A 241 -10.69 -6.57 -6.63
N ILE A 242 -11.00 -5.29 -6.80
CA ILE A 242 -11.27 -4.34 -5.72
C ILE A 242 -12.71 -3.87 -5.76
N SER A 243 -13.35 -3.85 -4.59
CA SER A 243 -14.70 -3.31 -4.41
C SER A 243 -14.66 -1.97 -3.69
N PHE A 244 -15.60 -1.09 -4.01
CA PHE A 244 -15.82 0.16 -3.30
C PHE A 244 -16.88 0.02 -2.23
N ARG A 245 -16.54 0.48 -1.04
CA ARG A 245 -17.49 0.62 0.06
C ARG A 245 -18.10 2.01 0.04
N ILE A 246 -19.42 2.08 -0.07
CA ILE A 246 -20.23 3.28 -0.12
C ILE A 246 -21.11 3.30 1.13
N ARG A 247 -21.16 4.43 1.83
CA ARG A 247 -22.15 4.65 2.89
C ARG A 247 -23.48 5.04 2.24
N GLU A 248 -24.54 4.29 2.46
CA GLU A 248 -25.87 4.60 1.92
C GLU A 248 -26.84 4.95 3.04
N SER A 249 -27.80 5.80 2.70
CA SER A 249 -28.98 6.09 3.51
C SER A 249 -30.23 5.85 2.67
N ALA A 250 -31.31 5.42 3.31
CA ALA A 250 -32.64 5.39 2.73
C ALA A 250 -33.64 6.00 3.72
N ASP A 251 -34.86 6.25 3.25
CA ASP A 251 -35.94 6.76 4.10
C ASP A 251 -36.19 5.78 5.25
N ASN A 252 -36.39 6.32 6.46
CA ASN A 252 -36.61 5.59 7.72
C ASN A 252 -35.44 4.75 8.26
N PHE A 253 -34.27 4.72 7.60
CA PHE A 253 -33.12 3.95 8.12
C PHE A 253 -32.69 4.37 9.53
N ASP A 254 -32.72 5.66 9.84
CA ASP A 254 -32.36 6.13 11.18
C ASP A 254 -33.27 5.54 12.27
N ASP A 255 -34.54 5.30 11.97
CA ASP A 255 -35.51 4.77 12.94
C ASP A 255 -35.50 3.24 12.96
N ASP A 256 -35.41 2.61 11.78
CA ASP A 256 -35.30 1.15 11.66
C ASP A 256 -34.01 0.63 12.30
N LEU A 257 -32.88 1.31 12.11
CA LEU A 257 -31.58 0.89 12.63
C LEU A 257 -31.40 1.16 14.12
N LYS A 258 -32.08 2.15 14.70
CA LYS A 258 -32.11 2.32 16.18
C LYS A 258 -32.78 1.13 16.87
N LEU A 259 -33.74 0.48 16.19
CA LEU A 259 -34.53 -0.62 16.73
C LEU A 259 -33.97 -2.00 16.32
N ALA A 260 -33.06 -2.05 15.35
CA ALA A 260 -32.44 -3.28 14.91
C ALA A 260 -31.52 -3.86 15.99
N SER A 261 -31.65 -5.16 16.24
CA SER A 261 -30.68 -5.92 17.04
C SER A 261 -29.49 -6.27 16.15
N PHE A 262 -28.28 -5.91 16.59
CA PHE A 262 -27.05 -6.22 15.86
C PHE A 262 -26.23 -7.25 16.64
N SER A 263 -25.77 -8.30 15.97
CA SER A 263 -24.68 -9.16 16.48
C SER A 263 -23.32 -8.48 16.21
N GLY A 264 -22.31 -8.86 17.00
CA GLY A 264 -20.94 -8.39 16.82
C GLY A 264 -20.50 -7.28 17.78
N SER A 265 -19.38 -6.65 17.44
CA SER A 265 -18.70 -5.65 18.27
C SER A 265 -18.85 -4.25 17.69
N THR A 266 -18.67 -3.26 18.56
CA THR A 266 -18.56 -1.85 18.18
C THR A 266 -17.10 -1.44 18.10
N PHE A 267 -16.79 -0.61 17.11
CA PHE A 267 -15.45 -0.08 16.88
C PHE A 267 -15.54 1.42 16.65
N GLU A 268 -14.83 2.19 17.47
CA GLU A 268 -14.70 3.62 17.25
C GLU A 268 -13.61 3.89 16.22
N VAL A 269 -13.91 4.75 15.25
CA VAL A 269 -12.95 5.13 14.22
C VAL A 269 -12.93 6.63 14.03
N THR A 270 -11.73 7.20 14.10
CA THR A 270 -11.47 8.62 13.95
C THR A 270 -11.61 9.05 12.50
N ARG A 271 -12.44 10.06 12.27
CA ARG A 271 -12.59 10.78 11.01
C ARG A 271 -11.49 11.84 10.89
N GLU A 272 -11.39 12.44 9.71
CA GLU A 272 -10.47 13.52 9.42
C GLU A 272 -10.68 14.73 10.35
N ASP A 273 -11.94 15.05 10.64
CA ASP A 273 -12.36 16.15 11.52
C ASP A 273 -12.12 15.85 13.03
N GLY A 274 -11.53 14.70 13.35
CA GLY A 274 -11.29 14.23 14.72
C GLY A 274 -12.52 13.63 15.41
N LEU A 275 -13.70 13.71 14.80
CA LEU A 275 -14.92 13.10 15.34
C LEU A 275 -14.90 11.58 15.12
N LYS A 276 -15.74 10.86 15.87
CA LYS A 276 -15.75 9.39 15.88
C LYS A 276 -16.99 8.85 15.16
N ASP A 277 -16.77 8.02 14.15
CA ASP A 277 -17.78 7.10 13.65
C ASP A 277 -17.81 5.86 14.58
N ILE A 278 -19.01 5.35 14.88
CA ILE A 278 -19.18 4.04 15.55
C ILE A 278 -19.54 3.00 14.49
N ILE A 279 -18.64 2.06 14.28
CA ILE A 279 -18.79 0.98 13.30
C ILE A 279 -19.29 -0.27 14.02
N TYR A 280 -20.33 -0.88 13.47
CA TYR A 280 -20.84 -2.17 13.94
C TYR A 280 -20.40 -3.26 12.98
N SER A 281 -19.65 -4.23 13.49
CA SER A 281 -19.12 -5.33 12.69
C SER A 281 -19.03 -6.61 13.50
N GLU A 282 -19.32 -7.72 12.85
CA GLU A 282 -18.97 -9.05 13.37
C GLU A 282 -17.55 -9.41 12.92
N THR A 283 -16.77 -10.04 13.80
CA THR A 283 -15.39 -10.42 13.48
C THR A 283 -15.35 -11.35 12.28
N GLY A 284 -14.55 -11.00 11.28
CA GLY A 284 -14.42 -11.79 10.03
C GLY A 284 -15.53 -11.54 9.01
N GLN A 285 -16.47 -10.64 9.31
CA GLN A 285 -17.48 -10.16 8.36
C GLN A 285 -17.19 -8.73 7.93
N ARG A 286 -17.70 -8.34 6.77
CA ARG A 286 -17.67 -6.94 6.34
C ARG A 286 -18.57 -6.11 7.26
N PRO A 287 -18.14 -4.93 7.71
CA PRO A 287 -18.99 -4.06 8.51
C PRO A 287 -20.24 -3.71 7.72
N LEU A 288 -21.38 -3.75 8.40
CA LEU A 288 -22.69 -3.50 7.78
C LEU A 288 -23.21 -2.10 8.09
N TRP A 289 -22.84 -1.53 9.24
CA TRP A 289 -23.46 -0.31 9.76
C TRP A 289 -22.44 0.68 10.28
N VAL A 290 -22.78 1.95 10.19
CA VAL A 290 -22.06 3.06 10.83
C VAL A 290 -23.04 4.06 11.41
N LYS A 291 -22.76 4.48 12.64
CA LYS A 291 -23.35 5.65 13.26
C LYS A 291 -22.36 6.80 13.19
N GLU A 292 -22.74 7.87 12.48
CA GLU A 292 -21.93 9.07 12.31
C GLU A 292 -22.01 9.97 13.57
N PRO A 293 -21.06 10.91 13.77
CA PRO A 293 -21.02 11.78 14.96
C PRO A 293 -22.31 12.58 15.21
N ASN A 294 -23.03 12.92 14.15
CA ASN A 294 -24.30 13.65 14.21
C ASN A 294 -25.50 12.75 14.61
N GLY A 295 -25.27 11.46 14.87
CA GLY A 295 -26.29 10.48 15.24
C GLY A 295 -26.99 9.81 14.06
N LYS A 296 -26.66 10.17 12.81
CA LYS A 296 -27.20 9.56 11.60
C LYS A 296 -26.67 8.14 11.42
N TRP A 297 -27.55 7.23 11.03
CA TRP A 297 -27.22 5.85 10.71
C TRP A 297 -27.12 5.66 9.20
N ARG A 298 -26.10 4.92 8.77
CA ARG A 298 -25.89 4.54 7.37
C ARG A 298 -25.47 3.08 7.27
N ILE A 299 -25.77 2.48 6.12
CA ILE A 299 -25.32 1.13 5.79
C ILE A 299 -24.03 1.20 4.97
N PHE A 300 -23.15 0.23 5.14
CA PHE A 300 -22.04 0.02 4.22
C PHE A 300 -22.47 -0.92 3.10
N LYS A 301 -22.57 -0.39 1.89
CA LYS A 301 -22.80 -1.17 0.69
C LYS A 301 -21.51 -1.33 -0.10
N TYR A 302 -21.30 -2.53 -0.60
CA TYR A 302 -20.11 -2.91 -1.34
C TYR A 302 -20.46 -3.06 -2.80
N TYR A 303 -19.90 -2.17 -3.61
CA TYR A 303 -20.04 -2.17 -5.04
C TYR A 303 -18.81 -2.82 -5.67
N SER A 304 -19.06 -3.87 -6.44
CA SER A 304 -18.07 -4.61 -7.22
C SER A 304 -18.40 -4.49 -8.71
N GLY A 305 -17.41 -4.74 -9.54
CA GLY A 305 -17.53 -4.63 -10.99
C GLY A 305 -16.16 -4.35 -11.60
N GLU A 306 -16.01 -4.70 -12.87
CA GLU A 306 -14.76 -4.47 -13.60
C GLU A 306 -14.45 -2.96 -13.68
N GLU A 307 -15.45 -2.12 -13.91
CA GLU A 307 -15.33 -0.67 -13.97
C GLU A 307 -14.91 -0.05 -12.62
N ILE A 308 -15.39 -0.61 -11.51
CA ILE A 308 -15.03 -0.19 -10.15
C ILE A 308 -13.60 -0.62 -9.84
N SER A 309 -13.28 -1.87 -10.14
CA SER A 309 -11.94 -2.42 -9.92
C SER A 309 -10.90 -1.62 -10.72
N ASN A 310 -11.15 -1.40 -12.01
CA ASN A 310 -10.26 -0.62 -12.88
C ASN A 310 -10.01 0.78 -12.36
N TYR A 311 -11.08 1.47 -11.90
CA TYR A 311 -10.95 2.78 -11.30
C TYR A 311 -10.14 2.73 -9.99
N ALA A 312 -10.40 1.76 -9.12
CA ALA A 312 -9.69 1.58 -7.85
C ALA A 312 -8.19 1.35 -8.07
N HIS A 313 -7.81 0.47 -8.99
CA HIS A 313 -6.41 0.25 -9.35
C HIS A 313 -5.75 1.53 -9.87
N ALA A 314 -6.40 2.23 -10.81
CA ALA A 314 -5.88 3.51 -11.29
C ALA A 314 -5.69 4.53 -10.15
N PHE A 315 -6.65 4.60 -9.22
CA PHE A 315 -6.60 5.48 -8.06
C PHE A 315 -5.41 5.17 -7.14
N TYR A 316 -5.26 3.92 -6.69
CA TYR A 316 -4.17 3.53 -5.79
C TYR A 316 -2.81 3.56 -6.46
N SER A 317 -2.71 3.20 -7.75
CA SER A 317 -1.47 3.34 -8.50
C SER A 317 -1.04 4.79 -8.60
N ARG A 318 -1.95 5.73 -8.90
CA ARG A 318 -1.63 7.17 -8.93
C ARG A 318 -1.07 7.65 -7.60
N LEU A 319 -1.68 7.23 -6.50
CA LEU A 319 -1.20 7.50 -5.15
C LEU A 319 0.21 6.97 -4.91
N GLY A 320 0.42 5.68 -5.19
CA GLY A 320 1.75 5.06 -5.04
C GLY A 320 2.80 5.80 -5.86
N MET A 321 2.52 6.05 -7.15
CA MET A 321 3.43 6.78 -8.04
C MET A 321 3.78 8.17 -7.50
N ASN A 322 2.79 8.90 -7.01
CA ASN A 322 2.98 10.19 -6.37
C ASN A 322 3.86 10.12 -5.12
N VAL A 323 3.67 9.12 -4.25
CA VAL A 323 4.50 8.91 -3.05
C VAL A 323 5.96 8.64 -3.43
N PHE A 324 6.20 7.68 -4.33
CA PHE A 324 7.56 7.32 -4.74
C PHE A 324 8.27 8.46 -5.45
N LEU A 325 7.58 9.20 -6.33
CA LEU A 325 8.19 10.37 -6.98
C LEU A 325 8.40 11.52 -5.99
N TYR A 326 7.50 11.74 -5.04
CA TYR A 326 7.67 12.76 -4.02
C TYR A 326 8.93 12.49 -3.19
N ALA A 327 9.11 11.23 -2.76
CA ALA A 327 10.25 10.76 -1.99
C ALA A 327 11.60 10.87 -2.72
N LEU A 328 11.60 10.87 -4.06
CA LEU A 328 12.82 11.08 -4.85
C LEU A 328 13.16 12.55 -5.07
N LEU A 329 12.16 13.42 -5.04
CA LEU A 329 12.30 14.83 -5.39
C LEU A 329 12.49 15.74 -4.17
N ASN A 330 12.24 15.25 -2.95
CA ASN A 330 12.24 16.01 -1.69
C ASN A 330 12.84 15.18 -0.55
#